data_AF-A0A090J163-F1
#
_entry.id   AF-A0A090J163-F1
#
_cell.length_a   1.000
_cell.length_b   1.000
_cell.length_c   1.000
_cell.angle_alpha   90.00
_cell.angle_beta   90.00
_cell.angle_gamma   90.00
#
_symmetry.space_group_name_H-M   'P 1'
#
loop_
_entity.id
_entity.type
_entity.pdbx_description
1 polymer ?
#
loop_
_entity_poly.entity_id
_entity_poly.type
_entity_poly.pdbx_seq_one_letter_code
_entity_poly.pdbx_strand_id
1 'polypeptide(L)'
;MLAFDAFILNEDRHTNNILFLYDSVTKIWKLAPLFDHGLSLLSDIKDYPLNIPISILKRKVKAKPFSSAFSKQLALYQGDPFIKRNLLVQKLEEAPYHLNRAKDVVLSQLQERSLQRLIID
;
A
#
# COMPACT_ATOMS: atom_id res chain seq x y z
N MET A 1 -4.56 4.11 -6.92
CA MET A 1 -3.81 2.84 -6.97
C MET A 1 -2.36 3.01 -6.57
N LEU A 2 -1.47 3.61 -7.38
CA LEU A 2 -0.02 3.67 -7.04
C LEU A 2 0.31 4.32 -5.69
N ALA A 3 -0.42 5.36 -5.29
CA ALA A 3 -0.28 5.95 -3.96
C ALA A 3 -0.64 4.99 -2.82
N PHE A 4 -1.68 4.19 -3.03
CA PHE A 4 -2.10 3.16 -2.07
C PHE A 4 -1.08 2.01 -2.04
N ASP A 5 -0.62 1.54 -3.20
CA ASP A 5 0.44 0.52 -3.30
C ASP A 5 1.72 0.96 -2.59
N ALA A 6 2.09 2.24 -2.66
CA ALA A 6 3.22 2.79 -1.93
C ALA A 6 3.02 2.74 -0.41
N PHE A 7 1.81 3.06 0.08
CA PHE A 7 1.51 3.01 1.50
C PHE A 7 1.55 1.57 2.04
N ILE A 8 1.01 0.60 1.31
CA ILE A 8 0.98 -0.80 1.75
C ILE A 8 2.23 -1.61 1.35
N LEU A 9 3.20 -1.00 0.65
CA LEU A 9 4.38 -1.68 0.11
C LEU A 9 4.02 -2.86 -0.83
N ASN A 10 3.10 -2.66 -1.76
CA ASN A 10 2.72 -3.71 -2.71
C ASN A 10 3.82 -3.91 -3.77
N GLU A 11 4.54 -5.02 -3.68
CA GLU A 11 5.67 -5.31 -4.57
C GLU A 11 5.27 -6.01 -5.87
N ASP A 12 4.01 -6.49 -5.94
CA ASP A 12 3.53 -7.27 -7.06
C ASP A 12 2.45 -6.57 -7.91
N ARG A 13 2.46 -5.24 -7.90
CA ARG A 13 1.69 -4.43 -8.84
C ARG A 13 2.32 -4.45 -10.25
N HIS A 14 2.24 -5.57 -10.95
CA HIS A 14 2.58 -5.61 -12.39
C HIS A 14 1.38 -5.20 -13.26
N THR A 15 1.60 -4.97 -14.57
CA THR A 15 0.56 -4.51 -15.50
C THR A 15 -0.64 -5.45 -15.57
N ASN A 16 -0.42 -6.77 -15.46
CA ASN A 16 -1.51 -7.75 -15.44
C ASN A 16 -2.35 -7.70 -14.14
N ASN A 17 -1.84 -7.04 -13.10
CA ASN A 17 -2.54 -6.80 -11.83
C ASN A 17 -3.18 -5.41 -11.80
N ILE A 18 -3.38 -4.77 -12.95
CA ILE A 18 -4.15 -3.53 -13.09
C ILE A 18 -5.47 -3.88 -13.77
N LEU A 19 -6.56 -3.83 -13.01
CA LEU A 19 -7.88 -4.18 -13.50
C LEU A 19 -8.74 -2.93 -13.70
N PHE A 20 -9.50 -2.91 -14.80
CA PHE A 20 -10.51 -1.90 -15.07
C PHE A 20 -11.89 -2.54 -15.11
N LEU A 21 -12.85 -1.86 -14.49
CA LEU A 21 -14.27 -2.18 -14.52
C LEU A 21 -14.92 -1.36 -15.64
N TYR A 22 -15.69 -2.03 -16.48
CA TYR A 22 -16.49 -1.38 -17.52
C TYR A 22 -17.95 -1.31 -17.09
N ASP A 23 -18.50 -0.10 -17.02
CA ASP A 23 -19.92 0.11 -16.84
C ASP A 23 -20.62 0.03 -18.20
N SER A 24 -21.48 -0.97 -18.39
CA SER A 24 -22.17 -1.19 -19.67
C SER A 24 -23.31 -0.20 -19.93
N VAL A 25 -23.82 0.48 -18.89
CA VAL A 25 -24.88 1.49 -18.99
C VAL A 25 -24.26 2.84 -19.29
N THR A 26 -23.29 3.29 -18.50
CA THR A 26 -22.65 4.60 -18.69
C THR A 26 -21.53 4.56 -19.74
N LYS A 27 -21.12 3.36 -20.20
CA LYS A 27 -20.04 3.13 -21.17
C LYS A 27 -18.66 3.66 -20.71
N ILE A 28 -18.43 3.76 -19.40
CA ILE A 28 -17.22 4.33 -18.82
C ILE A 28 -16.36 3.23 -18.20
N TRP A 29 -15.05 3.34 -18.38
CA TRP A 29 -14.06 2.54 -17.68
C TRP A 29 -13.65 3.23 -16.37
N LYS A 30 -13.58 2.45 -15.29
CA LYS A 30 -13.04 2.89 -14.00
C LYS A 30 -11.99 1.89 -13.53
N LEU A 31 -10.96 2.38 -12.86
CA LEU A 31 -9.99 1.50 -12.23
C LEU A 31 -10.68 0.70 -11.11
N ALA A 32 -10.37 -0.60 -10.98
CA ALA A 32 -10.82 -1.38 -9.85
C ALA A 32 -10.22 -0.80 -8.55
N PRO A 33 -11.04 -0.52 -7.52
CA PRO A 33 -10.58 0.20 -6.33
C PRO A 33 -9.61 -0.62 -5.45
N LEU A 34 -9.84 -1.93 -5.32
CA LEU A 34 -8.99 -2.87 -4.59
C LEU A 34 -8.89 -4.17 -5.40
N PHE A 35 -7.67 -4.56 -5.77
CA PHE A 35 -7.44 -5.77 -6.56
C PHE A 35 -6.02 -6.30 -6.33
N ASP A 36 -5.95 -7.58 -5.96
CA ASP A 36 -4.73 -8.37 -5.72
C ASP A 36 -3.59 -7.62 -4.98
N HIS A 37 -3.66 -7.66 -3.65
CA HIS A 37 -2.69 -7.06 -2.74
C HIS A 37 -2.02 -8.11 -1.83
N GLY A 38 -2.02 -9.39 -2.23
CA GLY A 38 -1.52 -10.48 -1.39
C GLY A 38 -0.04 -10.35 -1.01
N LEU A 39 0.77 -9.84 -1.94
CA LEU A 39 2.20 -9.53 -1.74
C LEU A 39 2.39 -8.05 -1.36
N SER A 40 1.79 -7.68 -0.23
CA SER A 40 1.91 -6.36 0.40
C SER A 40 2.28 -6.53 1.87
N LEU A 41 2.64 -5.42 2.53
CA LEU A 41 2.94 -5.37 3.96
C LEU A 41 4.07 -6.32 4.39
N LEU A 42 4.99 -6.64 3.47
CA LEU A 42 6.10 -7.57 3.69
C LEU A 42 5.59 -8.97 4.12
N SER A 43 4.51 -9.43 3.47
CA SER A 43 3.83 -10.69 3.80
C SER A 43 4.66 -11.93 3.45
N ASP A 44 5.52 -11.88 2.43
CA ASP A 44 6.39 -12.99 2.07
C ASP A 44 7.54 -13.14 3.09
N ILE A 45 7.37 -14.03 4.05
CA ILE A 45 8.38 -14.27 5.09
C ILE A 45 9.67 -14.94 4.58
N LYS A 46 9.67 -15.49 3.37
CA LYS A 46 10.89 -16.05 2.75
C LYS A 46 11.82 -14.92 2.31
N ASP A 47 11.26 -13.92 1.63
CA ASP A 47 12.00 -12.75 1.15
C ASP A 47 12.18 -11.68 2.25
N TYR A 48 11.25 -11.65 3.21
CA TYR A 48 11.23 -10.73 4.35
C TYR A 48 11.21 -11.47 5.69
N PRO A 49 12.33 -12.03 6.16
CA PRO A 49 12.39 -12.79 7.42
C PRO A 49 11.97 -11.99 8.67
N LEU A 50 11.30 -12.66 9.64
CA LEU A 50 10.75 -12.04 10.86
C LEU A 50 11.79 -11.51 11.84
N ASN A 51 13.01 -12.05 11.80
CA ASN A 51 14.12 -11.61 12.64
C ASN A 51 14.82 -10.34 12.12
N ILE A 52 14.42 -9.80 10.97
CA ILE A 52 15.03 -8.59 10.39
C ILE A 52 14.13 -7.38 10.65
N PRO A 53 14.69 -6.25 11.11
CA PRO A 53 13.93 -5.01 11.33
C PRO A 53 13.19 -4.52 10.08
N ILE A 54 11.94 -4.08 10.25
CA ILE A 54 11.07 -3.57 9.18
C ILE A 54 11.73 -2.42 8.41
N SER A 55 12.47 -1.54 9.09
CA SER A 55 13.20 -0.43 8.47
C SER A 55 14.24 -0.89 7.43
N ILE A 56 14.85 -2.07 7.64
CA ILE A 56 15.79 -2.68 6.69
C ILE A 56 15.03 -3.36 5.56
N LEU A 57 13.96 -4.11 5.87
CA LEU A 57 13.14 -4.81 4.89
C LEU A 57 12.48 -3.84 3.89
N LYS A 58 12.00 -2.69 4.37
CA LYS A 58 11.45 -1.60 3.55
C LYS A 58 12.41 -1.05 2.49
N ARG A 59 13.72 -1.20 2.68
CA ARG A 59 14.73 -0.78 1.70
C ARG A 59 14.94 -1.82 0.59
N LYS A 60 14.55 -3.08 0.84
CA LYS A 60 14.70 -4.19 -0.10
C LYS A 60 13.50 -4.31 -1.04
N VAL A 61 12.30 -4.03 -0.54
CA VAL A 61 11.07 -4.11 -1.32
C VAL A 61 11.11 -3.15 -2.52
N LYS A 62 10.73 -3.65 -3.69
CA LYS A 62 10.74 -2.89 -4.94
C LYS A 62 9.32 -2.71 -5.44
N ALA A 63 9.04 -1.51 -5.94
CA ALA A 63 7.78 -1.22 -6.58
C ALA A 63 7.72 -1.80 -8.02
N LYS A 64 6.51 -1.92 -8.52
CA LYS A 64 6.16 -2.19 -9.92
C LYS A 64 4.94 -1.30 -10.27
N PRO A 65 4.59 -1.10 -11.55
CA PRO A 65 5.25 -1.60 -12.76
C PRO A 65 6.17 -0.58 -13.43
N PHE A 66 6.07 0.70 -13.09
CA PHE A 66 6.72 1.78 -13.84
C PHE A 66 8.10 2.14 -13.28
N SER A 67 8.31 1.90 -11.98
CA SER A 67 9.59 2.11 -11.32
C SER A 67 9.76 1.13 -10.18
N SER A 68 11.00 0.74 -9.90
CA SER A 68 11.37 -0.03 -8.71
C SER A 68 11.30 0.78 -7.41
N ALA A 69 11.09 2.10 -7.49
CA ALA A 69 11.00 2.98 -6.32
C ALA A 69 9.57 3.45 -6.06
N PHE A 70 9.01 3.11 -4.90
CA PHE A 70 7.69 3.60 -4.47
C PHE A 70 7.60 5.13 -4.45
N SER A 71 8.67 5.81 -4.02
CA SER A 71 8.71 7.28 -3.99
C SER A 71 8.54 7.92 -5.36
N LYS A 72 9.13 7.33 -6.41
CA LYS A 72 8.99 7.83 -7.78
C LYS A 72 7.57 7.63 -8.32
N GLN A 73 6.96 6.48 -8.07
CA GLN A 73 5.58 6.23 -8.47
C GLN A 73 4.60 7.10 -7.68
N LEU A 74 4.84 7.25 -6.38
CA LEU A 74 4.07 8.14 -5.52
C LEU A 74 4.17 9.57 -6.05
N ALA A 75 5.33 10.08 -6.45
CA ALA A 75 5.47 11.46 -6.95
C ALA A 75 4.48 11.84 -8.07
N LEU A 76 4.00 10.88 -8.86
CA LEU A 76 2.98 11.09 -9.91
C LEU A 76 1.56 11.31 -9.39
N TYR A 77 1.28 10.95 -8.14
CA TYR A 77 -0.03 11.10 -7.54
C TYR A 77 -0.31 12.55 -7.13
N GLN A 78 -1.35 13.13 -7.72
CA GLN A 78 -1.80 14.51 -7.52
C GLN A 78 -3.20 14.60 -6.85
N GLY A 79 -3.75 13.47 -6.40
CA GLY A 79 -5.07 13.45 -5.77
C GLY A 79 -5.04 13.86 -4.29
N ASP A 80 -6.22 14.04 -3.73
CA ASP A 80 -6.43 14.38 -2.33
C ASP A 80 -5.96 13.27 -1.38
N PRO A 81 -5.56 13.61 -0.14
CA PRO A 81 -5.31 12.59 0.88
C PRO A 81 -6.56 11.74 1.11
N PHE A 82 -6.36 10.45 1.41
CA PHE A 82 -7.46 9.49 1.56
C PHE A 82 -7.30 8.53 2.74
N ILE A 83 -6.19 8.61 3.47
CA ILE A 83 -5.92 7.75 4.64
C ILE A 83 -6.32 8.50 5.90
N LYS A 84 -7.45 8.15 6.50
CA LYS A 84 -7.86 8.72 7.80
C LYS A 84 -7.05 8.10 8.93
N ARG A 85 -6.05 8.81 9.48
CA ARG A 85 -5.10 8.27 10.47
C ARG A 85 -5.81 7.71 11.69
N ASN A 86 -6.65 8.53 12.31
CA ASN A 86 -7.31 8.18 13.57
C ASN A 86 -8.24 6.97 13.40
N LEU A 87 -9.02 6.94 12.32
CA LEU A 87 -9.87 5.79 12.00
C LEU A 87 -9.05 4.53 11.71
N LEU A 88 -7.95 4.63 10.96
CA LEU A 88 -7.10 3.49 10.65
C LEU A 88 -6.46 2.92 11.92
N VAL A 89 -5.87 3.76 12.76
CA VAL A 89 -5.25 3.34 14.03
C VAL A 89 -6.30 2.68 14.92
N GLN A 90 -7.48 3.30 15.08
CA GLN A 90 -8.59 2.70 15.81
C GLN A 90 -8.93 1.29 15.27
N LYS A 91 -9.05 1.13 13.94
CA LYS A 91 -9.36 -0.17 13.33
C LYS A 91 -8.26 -1.21 13.48
N LEU A 92 -6.99 -0.80 13.58
CA LEU A 92 -5.87 -1.70 13.86
C LEU A 92 -5.88 -2.19 15.32
N GLU A 93 -6.34 -1.35 16.27
CA GLU A 93 -6.49 -1.74 17.68
C GLU A 93 -7.74 -2.59 17.92
N GLU A 94 -8.85 -2.30 17.23
CA GLU A 94 -10.12 -3.03 17.34
C GLU A 94 -10.15 -4.36 16.55
N ALA A 95 -9.06 -4.73 15.87
CA ALA A 95 -9.03 -5.91 15.02
C ALA A 95 -9.34 -7.19 15.85
N PRO A 96 -10.27 -8.05 15.41
CA PRO A 96 -10.68 -9.23 16.18
C PRO A 96 -9.62 -10.36 16.21
N TYR A 97 -8.46 -10.13 15.60
CA TYR A 97 -7.33 -11.06 15.52
C TYR A 97 -6.00 -10.29 15.49
N HIS A 98 -4.92 -10.99 15.82
CA HIS A 98 -3.58 -10.41 15.80
C HIS A 98 -3.12 -10.15 14.36
N LEU A 99 -2.96 -8.87 14.03
CA LEU A 99 -2.44 -8.43 12.72
C LEU A 99 -0.91 -8.58 12.59
N ASN A 100 -0.20 -8.77 13.71
CA ASN A 100 1.25 -8.96 13.75
C ASN A 100 2.00 -7.91 12.89
N ARG A 101 2.97 -8.35 12.09
CA ARG A 101 3.77 -7.50 11.19
C ARG A 101 2.93 -6.54 10.34
N ALA A 102 1.73 -6.92 9.90
CA ALA A 102 0.91 -6.05 9.08
C ALA A 102 0.60 -4.73 9.81
N LYS A 103 0.26 -4.82 11.11
CA LYS A 103 0.06 -3.64 11.96
C LYS A 103 1.35 -2.84 12.10
N ASP A 104 2.47 -3.50 12.37
CA ASP A 104 3.77 -2.83 12.53
C ASP A 104 4.21 -2.08 11.27
N VAL A 105 3.98 -2.67 10.09
CA VAL A 105 4.25 -2.03 8.80
C VAL A 105 3.36 -0.81 8.63
N VAL A 106 2.05 -0.92 8.86
CA VAL A 106 1.13 0.22 8.72
C VAL A 106 1.50 1.35 9.67
N LEU A 107 1.79 1.04 10.94
CA LEU A 107 2.23 2.04 11.92
C LEU A 107 3.55 2.69 11.50
N SER A 108 4.49 1.93 10.95
CA SER A 108 5.72 2.49 10.37
C SER A 108 5.44 3.41 9.18
N GLN A 109 4.51 3.05 8.29
CA GLN A 109 4.15 3.84 7.10
C GLN A 109 3.44 5.14 7.45
N LEU A 110 2.64 5.16 8.53
CA LEU A 110 2.00 6.38 9.04
C LEU A 110 3.01 7.42 9.56
N GLN A 111 4.25 7.02 9.88
CA GLN A 111 5.33 7.92 10.31
C GLN A 111 6.26 8.35 9.16
N GLU A 112 6.09 7.80 7.96
CA GLU A 112 6.96 8.12 6.82
C GLU A 112 6.64 9.52 6.28
N ARG A 113 7.66 10.38 6.24
CA ARG A 113 7.53 11.77 5.79
C ARG A 113 6.98 11.87 4.36
N SER A 114 7.39 10.98 3.47
CA SER A 114 6.96 10.97 2.07
C SER A 114 5.48 10.64 1.88
N LEU A 115 4.85 9.99 2.87
CA LEU A 115 3.46 9.54 2.82
C LEU A 115 2.49 10.45 3.55
N GLN A 116 2.98 11.45 4.30
CA GLN A 116 2.11 12.36 5.05
C GLN A 116 1.08 13.08 4.17
N ARG A 117 1.42 13.34 2.90
CA ARG A 117 0.50 13.93 1.92
C ARG A 117 -0.70 13.05 1.54
N LEU A 118 -0.70 11.77 1.93
CA LEU A 118 -1.83 10.85 1.73
C LEU A 118 -2.76 10.78 2.95
N ILE A 119 -2.36 11.39 4.07
CA ILE A 119 -2.98 11.21 5.38
C ILE A 119 -3.90 12.39 5.69
N ILE A 120 -5.07 12.07 6.26
CA ILE A 120 -6.02 12.98 6.87
C ILE A 120 -5.96 12.73 8.38
N ASP A 121 -5.60 13.75 9.15
CA ASP A 121 -5.56 13.71 10.61
C ASP A 121 -6.95 13.95 11.22
#